data_AF-A0A4Q3UVA5-F1
#
_entry.id   AF-A0A4Q3UVA5-F1
#
_cell.length_a   1.000
_cell.length_b   1.000
_cell.length_c   1.000
_cell.angle_alpha   90.00
_cell.angle_beta   90.00
_cell.angle_gamma   90.00
#
_symmetry.space_group_name_H-M   'P 1'
#
loop_
_entity.id
_entity.type
_entity.pdbx_description
1 polymer ?
#
loop_
_entity_poly.entity_id
_entity_poly.type
_entity_poly.pdbx_seq_one_letter_code
_entity_poly.pdbx_strand_id
1 'polypeptide(L)'
;SGKFAGKIIICPPSATSTPWAQRFPDPVIAFASGWMSIRQRAKVGGIELPLILSDHADWDELTQTVKDVNPEELWVTHGRDDALARWAELEGRKARPLHLVGYEDEAGE
;
A
#
# COMPACT_ATOMS: atom_id res chain seq x y z
N SER A 1 -36.37 3.95 -1.55
CA SER A 1 -34.94 3.63 -1.76
C SER A 1 -34.00 4.86 -1.80
N GLY A 2 -34.43 6.09 -1.49
CA GLY A 2 -33.64 7.30 -1.82
C GLY A 2 -32.65 7.85 -0.77
N LYS A 3 -32.53 7.24 0.43
CA LYS A 3 -31.80 7.88 1.55
C LYS A 3 -30.30 8.09 1.27
N PHE A 4 -29.68 7.21 0.48
CA PHE A 4 -28.23 7.21 0.23
C PHE A 4 -27.85 7.33 -1.25
N ALA A 5 -28.83 7.55 -2.14
CA ALA A 5 -28.55 7.74 -3.56
C ALA A 5 -27.61 8.94 -3.77
N GLY A 6 -26.51 8.72 -4.51
CA GLY A 6 -25.49 9.73 -4.78
C GLY A 6 -24.63 10.15 -3.59
N LYS A 7 -24.65 9.40 -2.48
CA LYS A 7 -23.79 9.65 -1.31
C LYS A 7 -22.55 8.76 -1.34
N ILE A 8 -21.45 9.29 -0.83
CA ILE A 8 -20.23 8.53 -0.53
C ILE A 8 -20.26 8.17 0.95
N ILE A 9 -20.06 6.88 1.25
CA ILE A 9 -20.01 6.38 2.62
C ILE A 9 -18.60 5.87 2.87
N ILE A 10 -17.95 6.38 3.92
CA ILE A 10 -16.63 5.94 4.36
C ILE A 10 -16.82 5.05 5.58
N CYS A 11 -16.16 3.90 5.59
CA CYS A 11 -16.19 2.97 6.70
C CYS A 11 -14.85 2.24 6.82
N PRO A 12 -14.55 1.65 7.99
CA PRO A 12 -13.41 0.75 8.13
C PRO A 12 -13.54 -0.46 7.20
N PRO A 13 -12.44 -1.07 6.74
CA PRO A 13 -12.47 -2.22 5.84
C PRO A 13 -13.34 -3.37 6.36
N SER A 14 -13.29 -3.62 7.67
CA SER A 14 -14.04 -4.68 8.35
C SER A 14 -15.56 -4.52 8.32
N ALA A 15 -16.08 -3.32 8.00
CA ALA A 15 -17.51 -3.05 8.02
C ALA A 15 -18.24 -3.51 6.73
N THR A 16 -17.51 -3.65 5.61
CA THR A 16 -18.08 -3.89 4.28
C THR A 16 -18.81 -5.23 4.16
N SER A 17 -18.44 -6.23 4.96
CA SER A 17 -19.02 -7.58 4.98
C SER A 17 -20.02 -7.82 6.13
N THR A 18 -20.37 -6.79 6.90
CA THR A 18 -21.23 -6.91 8.09
C THR A 18 -22.70 -6.60 7.79
N PRO A 19 -23.65 -6.96 8.67
CA PRO A 19 -25.05 -6.55 8.54
C PRO A 19 -25.25 -5.03 8.48
N TRP A 20 -24.31 -4.23 8.97
CA TRP A 20 -24.36 -2.78 8.84
C TRP A 20 -24.33 -2.33 7.36
N ALA A 21 -23.59 -3.05 6.49
CA ALA A 21 -23.48 -2.74 5.08
C ALA A 21 -24.81 -2.96 4.32
N GLN A 22 -25.68 -3.85 4.81
CA GLN A 22 -27.00 -4.13 4.21
C GLN A 22 -27.96 -2.93 4.27
N ARG A 23 -27.60 -1.85 4.99
CA ARG A 23 -28.35 -0.60 5.05
C ARG A 23 -28.22 0.23 3.76
N PHE A 24 -27.26 -0.11 2.89
CA PHE A 24 -26.97 0.59 1.64
C PHE A 24 -27.40 -0.30 0.47
N PRO A 25 -28.52 0.01 -0.20
CA PRO A 25 -28.97 -0.75 -1.35
C PRO A 25 -28.11 -0.43 -2.59
N ASP A 26 -27.67 -1.48 -3.29
CA ASP A 26 -26.90 -1.40 -4.54
C ASP A 26 -25.65 -0.49 -4.47
N PRO A 27 -24.74 -0.72 -3.49
CA PRO A 27 -23.54 0.09 -3.38
C PRO A 27 -22.52 -0.32 -4.45
N VAL A 28 -21.81 0.64 -5.03
CA VAL A 28 -20.56 0.38 -5.74
C VAL A 28 -19.46 0.27 -4.71
N ILE A 29 -18.89 -0.92 -4.51
CA ILE A 29 -17.84 -1.12 -3.52
C ILE A 29 -16.52 -0.57 -4.06
N ALA A 30 -15.99 0.47 -3.40
CA ALA A 30 -14.71 1.09 -3.71
C ALA A 30 -13.72 0.90 -2.55
N PHE A 31 -12.44 0.76 -2.89
CA PHE A 31 -11.36 0.71 -1.90
C PHE A 31 -10.16 1.51 -2.40
N ALA A 32 -9.55 2.29 -1.51
CA ALA A 32 -8.40 3.14 -1.82
C ALA A 32 -7.16 2.61 -1.10
N SER A 33 -6.17 2.15 -1.86
CA SER A 33 -4.90 1.63 -1.35
C SER A 33 -3.88 1.50 -2.49
N GLY A 34 -2.58 1.60 -2.20
CA GLY A 34 -1.52 1.32 -3.18
C GLY A 34 -1.62 -0.10 -3.75
N TRP A 35 -2.15 -1.04 -2.95
CA TRP A 35 -2.40 -2.42 -3.35
C TRP A 35 -3.52 -2.59 -4.38
N MET A 36 -4.32 -1.56 -4.63
CA MET A 36 -5.34 -1.58 -5.69
C MET A 36 -4.74 -1.59 -7.10
N SER A 37 -3.43 -1.39 -7.22
CA SER A 37 -2.67 -1.70 -8.43
C SER A 37 -2.67 -3.21 -8.76
N ILE A 38 -2.83 -4.09 -7.76
CA ILE A 38 -2.85 -5.54 -7.93
C ILE A 38 -4.27 -6.02 -8.20
N ARG A 39 -4.55 -6.35 -9.47
CA ARG A 39 -5.87 -6.84 -9.93
C ARG A 39 -6.44 -8.00 -9.11
N GLN A 40 -5.58 -8.93 -8.67
CA GLN A 40 -6.02 -10.07 -7.87
C GLN A 40 -6.54 -9.65 -6.48
N ARG A 41 -5.94 -8.64 -5.85
CA ARG A 41 -6.40 -8.12 -4.54
C ARG A 41 -7.78 -7.47 -4.67
N ALA A 42 -7.99 -6.65 -5.69
CA ALA A 42 -9.30 -6.06 -5.98
C ALA A 42 -10.37 -7.14 -6.23
N LYS A 43 -10.03 -8.17 -7.02
CA LYS A 43 -10.92 -9.29 -7.33
C LYS A 43 -11.31 -10.09 -6.08
N VAL A 44 -10.35 -10.50 -5.25
CA VAL A 44 -10.60 -11.28 -4.04
C VAL A 44 -11.40 -10.47 -3.00
N GLY A 45 -11.15 -9.16 -2.93
CA GLY A 45 -11.89 -8.25 -2.06
C GLY A 45 -13.30 -7.86 -2.57
N GLY A 46 -13.71 -8.30 -3.76
CA GLY A 46 -15.00 -7.90 -4.35
C GLY A 46 -15.10 -6.40 -4.62
N ILE A 47 -13.96 -5.74 -4.88
CA ILE A 47 -13.90 -4.30 -5.12
C ILE A 47 -14.26 -4.02 -6.58
N GLU A 48 -15.32 -3.27 -6.80
CA GLU A 48 -15.80 -2.87 -8.13
C GLU A 48 -15.04 -1.65 -8.66
N LEU A 49 -14.70 -0.72 -7.77
CA LEU A 49 -13.93 0.49 -8.09
C LEU A 49 -12.62 0.53 -7.30
N PRO A 50 -11.54 -0.07 -7.82
CA PRO A 50 -10.21 0.01 -7.21
C PRO A 50 -9.62 1.41 -7.42
N LEU A 51 -9.27 2.10 -6.33
CA LEU A 51 -8.61 3.40 -6.35
C LEU A 51 -7.16 3.23 -5.91
N ILE A 52 -6.22 3.46 -6.83
CA ILE A 52 -4.78 3.38 -6.54
C ILE A 52 -4.38 4.68 -5.84
N LEU A 53 -4.18 4.59 -4.53
CA LEU A 53 -3.81 5.72 -3.69
C LEU A 53 -2.91 5.23 -2.56
N SER A 54 -1.71 5.78 -2.46
CA SER A 54 -0.74 5.43 -1.43
C SER A 54 0.00 6.68 -0.96
N ASP A 55 0.46 6.65 0.27
CA ASP A 55 1.40 7.60 0.88
C ASP A 55 2.87 7.13 0.83
N HIS A 56 3.12 6.00 0.17
CA HIS A 56 4.44 5.43 -0.05
C HIS A 56 5.04 5.93 -1.36
N ALA A 57 6.36 6.09 -1.38
CA ALA A 57 7.11 6.42 -2.58
C ALA A 57 7.24 5.21 -3.51
N ASP A 58 7.08 5.45 -4.80
CA ASP A 58 7.35 4.46 -5.84
C ASP A 58 8.87 4.26 -6.04
N TRP A 59 9.25 3.24 -6.81
CA TRP A 59 10.66 2.84 -6.98
C TRP A 59 11.55 3.96 -7.54
N ASP A 60 11.07 4.68 -8.56
CA ASP A 60 11.79 5.80 -9.15
C ASP A 60 11.93 6.96 -8.17
N GLU A 61 10.89 7.27 -7.40
CA GLU A 61 10.94 8.28 -6.34
C GLU A 61 11.92 7.91 -5.22
N LEU A 62 11.93 6.65 -4.77
CA LEU A 62 12.87 6.14 -3.78
C LEU A 62 14.32 6.24 -4.27
N THR A 63 14.58 5.72 -5.47
CA THR A 63 15.93 5.71 -6.03
C THR A 63 16.43 7.11 -6.38
N GLN A 64 15.53 8.01 -6.83
CA GLN A 64 15.84 9.41 -7.03
C GLN A 64 16.18 10.11 -5.71
N THR A 65 15.40 9.87 -4.65
CA THR A 65 15.67 10.42 -3.31
C THR A 65 17.05 9.99 -2.80
N VAL A 66 17.42 8.72 -2.97
CA VAL A 66 18.76 8.24 -2.59
C VAL A 66 19.86 8.95 -3.38
N LYS A 67 19.63 9.23 -4.67
CA LYS A 67 20.58 9.96 -5.51
C LYS A 67 20.73 11.42 -5.07
N ASP A 68 19.61 12.08 -4.77
CA ASP A 68 19.57 13.48 -4.38
C ASP A 68 20.19 13.72 -3.00
N VAL A 69 19.89 12.85 -2.03
CA VAL A 69 20.46 12.91 -0.68
C VAL A 69 21.92 12.49 -0.66
N ASN A 70 22.28 11.51 -1.50
CA ASN A 70 23.61 10.92 -1.59
C ASN A 70 24.22 10.54 -0.22
N PRO A 71 23.56 9.67 0.57
CA PRO A 71 24.02 9.32 1.91
C PRO A 71 25.31 8.48 1.88
N GLU A 72 26.11 8.55 2.95
CA GLU A 72 27.30 7.71 3.12
C GLU A 72 26.95 6.21 3.24
N GLU A 73 25.80 5.90 3.85
CA GLU A 73 25.26 4.56 3.99
C GLU A 73 23.73 4.59 3.94
N LEU A 74 23.13 3.70 3.16
CA LEU A 74 21.68 3.52 3.06
C LEU A 74 21.23 2.35 3.94
N TRP A 75 20.29 2.59 4.85
CA TRP A 75 19.71 1.55 5.70
C TRP A 75 18.26 1.33 5.29
N VAL A 76 17.94 0.11 4.90
CA VAL A 76 16.62 -0.24 4.32
C VAL A 76 15.79 -0.98 5.34
N THR A 77 14.55 -0.55 5.57
CA THR A 77 13.57 -1.23 6.43
C THR A 77 12.21 -1.22 5.75
N HIS A 78 11.37 -2.19 6.12
CA HIS A 78 10.04 -2.44 5.55
C HIS A 78 10.04 -2.79 4.05
N GLY A 79 9.18 -3.74 3.65
CA GLY A 79 9.06 -4.18 2.26
C GLY A 79 10.18 -5.12 1.83
N ARG A 80 10.49 -5.11 0.53
CA ARG A 80 11.54 -5.94 -0.10
C ARG A 80 12.89 -5.25 0.04
N ASP A 81 13.44 -5.34 1.25
CA ASP A 81 14.73 -4.77 1.63
C ASP A 81 15.90 -5.23 0.73
N ASP A 82 15.86 -6.48 0.28
CA ASP A 82 16.79 -7.11 -0.65
C ASP A 82 16.91 -6.35 -1.98
N ALA A 83 15.79 -5.92 -2.55
CA ALA A 83 15.74 -5.27 -3.86
C ALA A 83 16.42 -3.90 -3.85
N LEU A 84 16.11 -3.05 -2.86
CA LEU A 84 16.68 -1.71 -2.78
C LEU A 84 18.17 -1.75 -2.39
N ALA A 85 18.56 -2.66 -1.49
CA ALA A 85 19.96 -2.88 -1.15
C ALA A 85 20.76 -3.34 -2.37
N ARG A 86 20.22 -4.29 -3.17
CA ARG A 86 20.84 -4.75 -4.40
C ARG A 86 20.98 -3.65 -5.44
N TRP A 87 19.94 -2.82 -5.61
CA TRP A 87 20.03 -1.67 -6.51
C TRP A 87 21.13 -0.69 -6.07
N ALA A 88 21.21 -0.37 -4.78
CA ALA A 88 22.24 0.53 -4.25
C ALA A 88 23.64 -0.03 -4.49
N GLU A 89 23.86 -1.33 -4.30
CA GLU A 89 25.13 -2.01 -4.61
C GLU A 89 25.51 -1.83 -6.09
N LEU A 90 24.57 -2.01 -7.02
CA LEU A 90 24.79 -1.84 -8.46
C LEU A 90 25.13 -0.38 -8.84
N GLU A 91 24.62 0.58 -8.08
CA GLU A 91 24.93 2.02 -8.21
C GLU A 91 26.20 2.44 -7.46
N GLY A 92 26.94 1.48 -6.87
CA GLY A 92 28.19 1.75 -6.13
C GLY A 92 27.97 2.41 -4.77
N ARG A 93 26.79 2.25 -4.17
CA ARG A 93 26.39 2.82 -2.88
C ARG A 93 26.42 1.75 -1.80
N LYS A 94 26.86 2.12 -0.59
CA LYS A 94 26.81 1.22 0.57
C LYS A 94 25.38 1.12 1.06
N ALA A 95 24.83 -0.08 1.13
CA ALA A 95 23.49 -0.32 1.64
C ALA A 95 23.41 -1.61 2.46
N ARG A 96 22.51 -1.63 3.45
CA ARG A 96 22.20 -2.83 4.23
C ARG A 96 20.78 -2.79 4.82
N PRO A 97 20.19 -3.97 5.10
CA PRO A 97 18.93 -4.03 5.82
C PRO A 97 19.11 -3.53 7.26
N LEU A 98 18.07 -2.87 7.77
CA LEU A 98 17.89 -2.48 9.16
C LEU A 98 16.90 -3.46 9.78
N HIS A 99 17.42 -4.44 10.52
CA HIS A 99 16.58 -5.33 11.32
C HIS A 99 16.24 -4.66 12.65
N LEU A 100 15.00 -4.20 12.79
CA LEU A 100 14.48 -3.63 14.04
C LEU A 100 14.09 -4.76 14.99
N VAL A 101 14.84 -4.94 16.07
CA VAL A 101 14.56 -5.96 17.09
C VAL A 101 13.20 -5.66 17.76
N GLY A 102 12.23 -6.58 17.63
CA GLY A 102 10.90 -6.48 18.22
C GLY A 102 9.77 -6.08 17.25
N TYR A 103 10.08 -5.79 15.99
CA TYR A 103 9.11 -5.66 14.90
C TYR A 103 9.28 -6.86 13.97
N GLU A 104 8.69 -8.00 14.33
CA GLU A 104 8.53 -9.11 13.39
C GLU A 104 7.44 -8.73 12.39
N ASP A 105 7.86 -8.45 11.16
CA ASP A 105 7.08 -8.33 9.93
C ASP A 105 5.55 -8.29 10.08
N GLU A 106 4.99 -7.08 10.13
CA GLU A 106 3.64 -6.79 9.61
C GLU A 106 3.61 -6.93 8.06
N ALA A 107 4.37 -7.87 7.49
CA ALA A 107 4.46 -8.11 6.05
C ALA A 107 3.38 -9.10 5.56
N GLY A 108 2.24 -9.14 6.24
CA GLY A 108 1.19 -10.14 6.07
C GLY A 108 -0.22 -9.57 6.09
N GLU A 109 -0.51 -8.57 5.26
CA GLU A 109 -1.88 -8.27 4.79
C GLU A 109 -1.96 -8.22 3.25
#